data_AF-A0A842M0N8-F1
#
_entry.id   AF-A0A842M0N8-F1
#
_cell.length_a   1.000
_cell.length_b   1.000
_cell.length_c   1.000
_cell.angle_alpha   90.00
_cell.angle_beta   90.00
_cell.angle_gamma   90.00
#
_symmetry.space_group_name_H-M   'P 1'
#
loop_
_entity.id
_entity.type
_entity.pdbx_description
1 polymer ?
#
loop_
_entity_poly.entity_id
_entity_poly.type
_entity_poly.pdbx_seq_one_letter_code
_entity_poly.pdbx_strand_id
1 'polypeptide(L)'
;MFVAVGRGRKDAKALSHALKIETMSLGGGRRADEIELPELHDRIPVFFFGREEIEMMRRLEERIRENYPIYQIALIGKKRVRNARMEELRDSFEISKAKIRLGMRFNEVFEFSVKNEMNLEIHPDFDSYFLIGERSVERIGRVFGIEVEEGALILRALMNEERIYVPRLKAIISKRIGSEPSVIYENSEIKAERIELGEMIERNKKFLEALERISLRFIRENAEGAVGVPFSGGKDSLAALILSKRALGDVRAIYIRTNYDFPKTEEYVEEVCRKLGVELITGEVSFDVSTHGLPTHQNRWCTAMKLEALKKVVDEEGIETLVVGDRDGESRVRRKRDFVERRVSREIFPIKHWSGAMVQLYVMMRGFELHPMYLEGLYRIGCTICPSLSKWEKIVLQEV
;
A
#
# COMPACT_ATOMS: atom_id res chain seq x y z
N MET A 1 2.99 -14.28 3.58
CA MET A 1 1.74 -13.48 3.56
C MET A 1 0.68 -14.10 2.66
N PHE A 2 0.99 -14.33 1.39
CA PHE A 2 0.07 -14.96 0.44
C PHE A 2 0.30 -16.47 0.35
N VAL A 3 -0.76 -17.21 0.06
CA VAL A 3 -0.70 -18.63 -0.30
C VAL A 3 -1.43 -18.82 -1.62
N ALA A 4 -0.75 -19.37 -2.63
CA ALA A 4 -1.39 -19.71 -3.89
C ALA A 4 -2.05 -21.09 -3.79
N VAL A 5 -3.36 -21.15 -3.99
CA VAL A 5 -4.12 -22.40 -3.83
C VAL A 5 -4.56 -22.90 -5.21
N GLY A 6 -4.01 -24.05 -5.62
CA GLY A 6 -4.42 -24.74 -6.84
C GLY A 6 -5.50 -25.80 -6.56
N ARG A 7 -6.35 -26.09 -7.54
CA ARG A 7 -7.37 -27.14 -7.39
C ARG A 7 -6.77 -28.51 -7.12
N GLY A 8 -5.80 -28.94 -7.93
CA GLY A 8 -5.08 -30.21 -7.74
C GLY A 8 -3.58 -30.04 -7.51
N ARG A 9 -2.91 -31.13 -7.10
CA ARG A 9 -1.45 -31.14 -6.81
C ARG A 9 -0.61 -30.66 -8.00
N LYS A 10 -1.02 -30.98 -9.23
CA LYS A 10 -0.32 -30.53 -10.44
C LYS A 10 -0.48 -29.02 -10.68
N ASP A 11 -1.60 -28.45 -10.28
CA ASP A 11 -1.86 -27.00 -10.37
C ASP A 11 -1.04 -26.26 -9.31
N ALA A 12 -1.05 -26.75 -8.06
CA ALA A 12 -0.20 -26.23 -6.98
C ALA A 12 1.29 -26.24 -7.36
N LYS A 13 1.77 -27.33 -7.97
CA LYS A 13 3.16 -27.42 -8.46
C LYS A 13 3.46 -26.36 -9.53
N ALA A 14 2.55 -26.12 -10.48
CA ALA A 14 2.72 -25.08 -11.49
C ALA A 14 2.77 -23.68 -10.86
N LEU A 15 1.91 -23.40 -9.88
CA LEU A 15 1.91 -22.14 -9.12
C LEU A 15 3.22 -21.95 -8.36
N SER A 16 3.73 -22.99 -7.71
CA SER A 16 4.99 -22.92 -6.94
C SER A 16 6.16 -22.51 -7.84
N HIS A 17 6.28 -23.14 -9.01
CA HIS A 17 7.31 -22.79 -9.98
C HIS A 17 7.15 -21.37 -10.54
N ALA A 18 5.92 -20.91 -10.77
CA ALA A 18 5.66 -19.60 -11.33
C ALA A 18 5.87 -18.47 -10.32
N LEU A 19 5.30 -18.59 -9.13
CA LEU A 19 5.13 -17.50 -8.16
C LEU A 19 6.23 -17.45 -7.09
N LYS A 20 6.94 -18.57 -6.85
CA LYS A 20 7.97 -18.68 -5.80
C LYS A 20 7.48 -18.28 -4.40
N ILE A 21 6.19 -18.46 -4.14
CA ILE A 21 5.58 -18.32 -2.82
C ILE A 21 5.07 -19.68 -2.34
N GLU A 22 4.60 -19.73 -1.10
CA GLU A 22 3.92 -20.89 -0.56
C GLU A 22 2.69 -21.26 -1.39
N THR A 23 2.52 -22.56 -1.64
CA THR A 23 1.42 -23.07 -2.45
C THR A 23 0.78 -24.30 -1.83
N MET A 24 -0.53 -24.43 -2.02
CA MET A 24 -1.33 -25.53 -1.51
C MET A 24 -2.25 -26.10 -2.59
N SER A 25 -2.77 -27.31 -2.36
CA SER A 25 -3.73 -27.97 -3.22
C SER A 25 -5.03 -28.27 -2.45
N LEU A 26 -6.17 -28.07 -3.10
CA LEU A 26 -7.50 -28.49 -2.61
C LEU A 26 -7.77 -30.01 -2.76
N GLY A 27 -6.72 -30.84 -2.84
CA GLY A 27 -6.86 -32.30 -2.96
C GLY A 27 -7.36 -32.83 -4.33
N GLY A 28 -7.94 -31.99 -5.18
CA GLY A 28 -8.43 -32.37 -6.52
C GLY A 28 -9.79 -33.09 -6.53
N GLY A 29 -10.63 -32.85 -5.51
CA GLY A 29 -12.01 -33.37 -5.43
C GLY A 29 -12.81 -33.12 -6.71
N ARG A 30 -13.74 -34.03 -7.02
CA ARG A 30 -14.57 -33.92 -8.24
C ARG A 30 -15.79 -33.06 -8.01
N ARG A 31 -16.27 -33.00 -6.77
CA ARG A 31 -17.39 -32.15 -6.34
C ARG A 31 -16.95 -31.16 -5.27
N ALA A 32 -17.69 -30.06 -5.13
CA ALA A 32 -17.34 -28.99 -4.19
C ALA A 32 -17.49 -29.41 -2.72
N ASP A 33 -18.45 -30.28 -2.42
CA ASP A 33 -18.70 -30.87 -1.11
C ASP A 33 -17.56 -31.79 -0.64
N GLU A 34 -16.79 -32.36 -1.55
CA GLU A 34 -15.63 -33.21 -1.25
C GLU A 34 -14.36 -32.41 -0.95
N ILE A 35 -14.37 -31.09 -1.16
CA ILE A 35 -13.19 -30.25 -1.01
C ILE A 35 -13.19 -29.63 0.38
N GLU A 36 -12.14 -29.92 1.15
CA GLU A 36 -11.83 -29.24 2.40
C GLU A 36 -10.98 -27.98 2.12
N LEU A 37 -11.38 -26.87 2.73
CA LEU A 37 -10.64 -25.61 2.63
C LEU A 37 -9.48 -25.63 3.64
N PRO A 38 -8.26 -25.21 3.24
CA PRO A 38 -7.12 -25.25 4.13
C PRO A 38 -7.22 -24.24 5.28
N GLU A 39 -6.80 -24.60 6.48
CA GLU A 39 -6.56 -23.60 7.52
C GLU A 39 -5.31 -22.79 7.20
N LEU A 40 -5.44 -21.47 7.08
CA LEU A 40 -4.36 -20.60 6.58
C LEU A 40 -3.80 -19.61 7.61
N HIS A 41 -4.19 -19.74 8.89
CA HIS A 41 -3.68 -18.97 10.05
C HIS A 41 -3.21 -17.55 9.70
N ASP A 42 -4.12 -16.61 9.43
CA ASP A 42 -3.80 -15.21 9.06
C ASP A 42 -2.85 -15.07 7.83
N ARG A 43 -3.17 -15.79 6.76
CA ARG A 43 -2.60 -15.60 5.42
C ARG A 43 -3.69 -15.35 4.40
N ILE A 44 -3.32 -14.71 3.28
CA ILE A 44 -4.26 -14.38 2.20
C ILE A 44 -4.20 -15.47 1.13
N PRO A 45 -5.24 -16.30 0.98
CA PRO A 45 -5.32 -17.21 -0.14
C PRO A 45 -5.63 -16.49 -1.45
N VAL A 46 -4.94 -16.90 -2.51
CA VAL A 46 -5.36 -16.65 -3.90
C VAL A 46 -5.67 -18.01 -4.53
N PHE A 47 -6.95 -18.26 -4.79
CA PHE A 47 -7.42 -19.50 -5.39
C PHE A 47 -7.37 -19.41 -6.91
N PHE A 48 -6.64 -20.32 -7.54
CA PHE A 48 -6.50 -20.36 -8.98
C PHE A 48 -7.37 -21.45 -9.59
N PHE A 49 -8.18 -21.08 -10.58
CA PHE A 49 -9.04 -21.99 -11.34
C PHE A 49 -8.88 -21.76 -12.84
N GLY A 50 -8.89 -22.84 -13.63
CA GLY A 50 -9.00 -22.78 -15.08
C GLY A 50 -10.45 -22.63 -15.56
N ARG A 51 -10.62 -22.41 -16.87
CA ARG A 51 -11.95 -22.21 -17.48
C ARG A 51 -12.91 -23.40 -17.30
N GLU A 52 -12.40 -24.63 -17.27
CA GLU A 52 -13.24 -25.82 -17.05
C GLU A 52 -13.64 -26.01 -15.58
N GLU A 53 -13.15 -25.15 -14.67
CA GLU A 53 -13.31 -25.29 -13.22
C GLU A 53 -14.21 -24.18 -12.65
N ILE A 54 -14.84 -23.36 -13.50
CA ILE A 54 -15.69 -22.22 -13.10
C ILE A 54 -16.88 -22.64 -12.26
N GLU A 55 -17.57 -23.74 -12.62
CA GLU A 55 -18.72 -24.22 -11.87
C GLU A 55 -18.32 -24.67 -10.45
N MET A 56 -17.17 -25.32 -10.32
CA MET A 56 -16.62 -25.70 -9.02
C MET A 56 -16.23 -24.46 -8.19
N MET A 57 -15.57 -23.49 -8.84
CA MET A 57 -15.20 -22.22 -8.22
C MET A 57 -16.43 -21.49 -7.65
N ARG A 58 -17.53 -21.37 -8.42
CA ARG A 58 -18.76 -20.72 -7.97
C ARG A 58 -19.34 -21.38 -6.72
N ARG A 59 -19.35 -22.71 -6.67
CA ARG A 59 -19.83 -23.47 -5.51
C ARG A 59 -18.91 -23.36 -4.29
N LEU A 60 -17.61 -23.13 -4.49
CA LEU A 60 -16.66 -22.95 -3.40
C LEU A 60 -16.62 -21.51 -2.89
N GLU A 61 -16.98 -20.51 -3.69
CA GLU A 61 -16.82 -19.10 -3.32
C GLU A 61 -17.55 -18.73 -2.03
N GLU A 62 -18.75 -19.27 -1.79
CA GLU A 62 -19.51 -19.01 -0.56
C GLU A 62 -18.75 -19.51 0.67
N ARG A 63 -18.30 -20.77 0.65
CA ARG A 63 -17.47 -21.36 1.71
C ARG A 63 -16.15 -20.61 1.88
N ILE A 64 -15.50 -20.19 0.80
CA ILE A 64 -14.26 -19.39 0.84
C ILE A 64 -14.52 -18.08 1.57
N ARG A 65 -15.61 -17.38 1.25
CA ARG A 65 -15.97 -16.10 1.87
C ARG A 65 -16.24 -16.22 3.36
N GLU A 66 -16.85 -17.32 3.79
CA GLU A 66 -17.11 -17.60 5.21
C GLU A 66 -15.83 -17.89 6.00
N ASN A 67 -14.84 -18.52 5.37
CA ASN A 67 -13.62 -18.97 6.04
C ASN A 67 -12.46 -17.95 5.98
N TYR A 68 -12.43 -17.09 4.95
CA TYR A 68 -11.33 -16.15 4.76
C TYR A 68 -11.86 -14.71 4.63
N PRO A 69 -11.53 -13.81 5.59
CA PRO A 69 -11.98 -12.42 5.53
C PRO A 69 -11.38 -11.67 4.34
N ILE A 70 -10.18 -12.06 3.90
CA ILE A 70 -9.49 -11.49 2.75
C ILE A 70 -9.00 -12.66 1.88
N TYR A 71 -9.47 -12.70 0.64
CA TYR A 71 -9.11 -13.71 -0.34
C TYR A 71 -9.20 -13.13 -1.76
N GLN A 72 -8.66 -13.86 -2.73
CA GLN A 72 -8.96 -13.64 -4.14
C GLN A 72 -9.16 -14.93 -4.91
N ILE A 73 -9.91 -14.81 -6.00
CA ILE A 73 -10.10 -15.87 -6.99
C ILE A 73 -9.50 -15.40 -8.32
N ALA A 74 -8.51 -16.15 -8.79
CA ALA A 74 -7.79 -15.95 -10.03
C ALA A 74 -8.30 -16.93 -11.09
N LEU A 75 -8.99 -16.40 -12.10
CA LEU A 75 -9.42 -17.18 -13.27
C LEU A 75 -8.37 -17.13 -14.36
N ILE A 76 -7.90 -18.31 -14.76
CA ILE A 76 -6.87 -18.49 -15.77
C ILE A 76 -7.52 -18.81 -17.11
N GLY A 77 -6.98 -18.26 -18.21
CA GLY A 77 -7.54 -18.39 -19.55
C GLY A 77 -7.40 -19.80 -20.15
N LYS A 78 -6.65 -20.69 -19.50
CA LYS A 78 -6.48 -22.09 -19.90
C LYS A 78 -7.52 -23.00 -19.25
N LYS A 79 -7.69 -24.20 -19.81
CA LYS A 79 -8.61 -25.22 -19.29
C LYS A 79 -8.35 -25.54 -17.81
N ARG A 80 -7.06 -25.65 -17.44
CA ARG A 80 -6.58 -25.89 -16.07
C ARG A 80 -5.38 -25.00 -15.80
N VAL A 81 -5.16 -24.66 -14.53
CA VAL A 81 -4.06 -23.79 -14.07
C VAL A 81 -2.70 -24.32 -14.54
N ARG A 82 -2.43 -25.62 -14.41
CA ARG A 82 -1.16 -26.23 -14.86
C ARG A 82 -0.85 -26.10 -16.36
N ASN A 83 -1.83 -25.72 -17.18
CA ASN A 83 -1.63 -25.54 -18.62
C ASN A 83 -1.24 -24.09 -18.98
N ALA A 84 -1.25 -23.17 -18.02
CA ALA A 84 -0.90 -21.78 -18.24
C ALA A 84 0.62 -21.58 -18.25
N ARG A 85 1.05 -20.53 -18.97
CA ARG A 85 2.45 -20.10 -18.94
C ARG A 85 2.74 -19.47 -17.58
N MET A 86 4.00 -19.53 -17.14
CA MET A 86 4.42 -18.90 -15.88
C MET A 86 4.07 -17.40 -15.81
N GLU A 87 4.20 -16.70 -16.93
CA GLU A 87 3.86 -15.27 -17.05
C GLU A 87 2.36 -15.02 -16.80
N GLU A 88 1.47 -15.81 -17.42
CA GLU A 88 0.02 -15.72 -17.20
C GLU A 88 -0.35 -15.94 -15.71
N LEU A 89 0.31 -16.88 -15.04
CA LEU A 89 0.10 -17.14 -13.61
C LEU A 89 0.61 -15.97 -12.75
N ARG A 90 1.77 -15.40 -13.07
CA ARG A 90 2.33 -14.23 -12.37
C ARG A 90 1.45 -13.00 -12.55
N ASP A 91 1.02 -12.71 -13.77
CA ASP A 91 0.17 -11.55 -14.06
C ASP A 91 -1.18 -11.70 -13.34
N SER A 92 -1.78 -12.89 -13.37
CA SER A 92 -3.02 -13.16 -12.64
C SER A 92 -2.85 -12.99 -11.12
N PHE A 93 -1.69 -13.37 -10.57
CA PHE A 93 -1.37 -13.14 -9.16
C PHE A 93 -1.20 -11.65 -8.83
N GLU A 94 -0.48 -10.89 -9.66
CA GLU A 94 -0.33 -9.44 -9.50
C GLU A 94 -1.66 -8.70 -9.57
N ILE A 95 -2.54 -9.09 -10.50
CA ILE A 95 -3.91 -8.58 -10.57
C ILE A 95 -4.70 -8.94 -9.32
N SER A 96 -4.55 -10.15 -8.78
CA SER A 96 -5.21 -10.55 -7.53
C SER A 96 -4.77 -9.69 -6.34
N LYS A 97 -3.46 -9.43 -6.20
CA LYS A 97 -2.97 -8.47 -5.19
C LYS A 97 -3.55 -7.06 -5.40
N ALA A 98 -3.68 -6.63 -6.66
CA ALA A 98 -4.26 -5.32 -6.99
C ALA A 98 -5.75 -5.24 -6.61
N LYS A 99 -6.53 -6.31 -6.85
CA LYS A 99 -7.95 -6.39 -6.46
C LYS A 99 -8.14 -6.23 -4.95
N ILE A 100 -7.28 -6.83 -4.14
CA ILE A 100 -7.33 -6.66 -2.68
C ILE A 100 -7.09 -5.19 -2.32
N ARG A 101 -6.10 -4.55 -2.93
CA ARG A 101 -5.72 -3.16 -2.62
C ARG A 101 -6.77 -2.13 -3.04
N LEU A 102 -7.38 -2.34 -4.21
CA LEU A 102 -8.16 -1.32 -4.90
C LEU A 102 -9.65 -1.59 -4.88
N GLY A 103 -10.08 -2.81 -4.61
CA GLY A 103 -11.48 -3.17 -4.64
C GLY A 103 -12.27 -2.45 -3.56
N MET A 104 -13.38 -1.83 -3.98
CA MET A 104 -14.25 -1.04 -3.13
C MET A 104 -15.72 -1.37 -3.40
N ARG A 105 -16.53 -1.23 -2.35
CA ARG A 105 -17.97 -1.04 -2.42
C ARG A 105 -18.33 0.29 -1.77
N PHE A 106 -19.51 0.81 -2.08
CA PHE A 106 -20.03 1.99 -1.43
C PHE A 106 -21.39 1.68 -0.79
N ASN A 107 -21.52 2.01 0.49
CA ASN A 107 -22.74 1.91 1.26
C ASN A 107 -22.69 3.00 2.34
N GLU A 108 -23.19 4.19 2.01
CA GLU A 108 -23.06 5.45 2.78
C GLU A 108 -21.62 5.97 2.85
N VAL A 109 -20.66 5.06 3.08
CA VAL A 109 -19.21 5.31 3.03
C VAL A 109 -18.52 4.30 2.11
N PHE A 110 -17.25 4.56 1.80
CA PHE A 110 -16.41 3.62 1.06
C PHE A 110 -15.98 2.46 1.97
N GLU A 111 -16.15 1.23 1.49
CA GLU A 111 -15.72 0.02 2.18
C GLU A 111 -14.81 -0.82 1.29
N PHE A 112 -13.67 -1.28 1.83
CA PHE A 112 -12.78 -2.20 1.14
C PHE A 112 -13.52 -3.49 0.80
N SER A 113 -13.35 -3.96 -0.42
CA SER A 113 -14.03 -5.15 -0.89
C SER A 113 -13.17 -5.99 -1.80
N VAL A 114 -13.16 -7.30 -1.54
CA VAL A 114 -12.53 -8.29 -2.41
C VAL A 114 -13.25 -8.46 -3.75
N LYS A 115 -14.48 -7.94 -3.90
CA LYS A 115 -15.29 -8.08 -5.13
C LYS A 115 -15.22 -6.87 -6.06
N ASN A 116 -14.83 -5.70 -5.56
CA ASN A 116 -14.80 -4.45 -6.34
C ASN A 116 -16.16 -4.11 -6.98
N GLU A 117 -17.22 -4.04 -6.18
CA GLU A 117 -18.60 -3.76 -6.59
C GLU A 117 -18.76 -2.41 -7.30
N MET A 118 -17.88 -1.46 -7.02
CA MET A 118 -17.82 -0.17 -7.71
C MET A 118 -17.25 -0.26 -9.14
N ASN A 119 -16.76 -1.43 -9.57
CA ASN A 119 -16.12 -1.64 -10.87
C ASN A 119 -14.95 -0.66 -11.12
N LEU A 120 -14.18 -0.35 -10.07
CA LEU A 120 -12.98 0.47 -10.23
C LEU A 120 -11.98 -0.23 -11.16
N GLU A 121 -11.24 0.56 -11.93
CA GLU A 121 -10.19 0.00 -12.76
C GLU A 121 -9.10 -0.63 -11.88
N ILE A 122 -8.80 -1.90 -12.15
CA ILE A 122 -7.79 -2.65 -11.42
C ILE A 122 -6.53 -2.74 -12.25
N HIS A 123 -5.46 -2.14 -11.75
CA HIS A 123 -4.14 -2.24 -12.35
C HIS A 123 -3.07 -2.44 -11.25
N PRO A 124 -2.07 -3.32 -11.43
CA PRO A 124 -1.08 -3.60 -10.38
C PRO A 124 -0.25 -2.40 -9.94
N ASP A 125 -0.05 -1.42 -10.81
CA ASP A 125 0.67 -0.18 -10.49
C ASP A 125 -0.23 0.98 -10.05
N PHE A 126 -1.53 0.76 -9.88
CA PHE A 126 -2.40 1.77 -9.29
C PHE A 126 -2.30 1.73 -7.76
N ASP A 127 -2.71 2.85 -7.16
CA ASP A 127 -2.96 2.95 -5.73
C ASP A 127 -4.27 3.69 -5.49
N SER A 128 -4.76 3.66 -4.26
CA SER A 128 -5.90 4.48 -3.83
C SER A 128 -5.61 5.17 -2.51
N TYR A 129 -6.26 6.31 -2.27
CA TYR A 129 -6.22 7.04 -1.01
C TYR A 129 -7.46 7.93 -0.88
N PHE A 130 -7.76 8.41 0.32
CA PHE A 130 -8.85 9.34 0.58
C PHE A 130 -8.34 10.77 0.60
N LEU A 131 -9.13 11.69 0.06
CA LEU A 131 -8.95 13.12 0.23
C LEU A 131 -9.27 13.50 1.69
N ILE A 132 -8.28 14.04 2.40
CA ILE A 132 -8.38 14.40 3.81
C ILE A 132 -7.79 15.80 4.00
N GLY A 133 -8.40 16.60 4.86
CA GLY A 133 -8.03 17.96 5.18
C GLY A 133 -8.78 19.00 4.34
N GLU A 134 -9.36 20.00 5.01
CA GLU A 134 -10.04 21.13 4.37
C GLU A 134 -9.10 21.90 3.41
N ARG A 135 -7.81 22.01 3.75
CA ARG A 135 -6.80 22.63 2.88
C ARG A 135 -6.59 21.83 1.59
N SER A 136 -6.57 20.50 1.64
CA SER A 136 -6.53 19.66 0.45
C SER A 136 -7.73 19.94 -0.47
N VAL A 137 -8.93 20.04 0.10
CA VAL A 137 -10.17 20.33 -0.61
C VAL A 137 -10.12 21.71 -1.27
N GLU A 138 -9.79 22.75 -0.50
CA GLU A 138 -9.64 24.14 -0.97
C GLU A 138 -8.68 24.21 -2.15
N ARG A 139 -7.51 23.56 -2.04
CA ARG A 139 -6.47 23.59 -3.07
C ARG A 139 -6.92 22.86 -4.34
N ILE A 140 -7.67 21.75 -4.23
CA ILE A 140 -8.23 21.07 -5.41
C ILE A 140 -9.22 22.01 -6.12
N GLY A 141 -10.14 22.63 -5.39
CA GLY A 141 -11.10 23.59 -5.95
C GLY A 141 -10.42 24.76 -6.62
N ARG A 142 -9.39 25.34 -5.98
CA ARG A 142 -8.67 26.50 -6.51
C ARG A 142 -7.80 26.18 -7.74
N VAL A 143 -7.07 25.05 -7.72
CA VAL A 143 -6.10 24.72 -8.77
C VAL A 143 -6.76 24.04 -9.97
N PHE A 144 -7.74 23.17 -9.73
CA PHE A 144 -8.40 22.42 -10.79
C PHE A 144 -9.79 22.95 -11.15
N GLY A 145 -10.39 23.82 -10.33
CA GLY A 145 -11.76 24.29 -10.54
C GLY A 145 -12.83 23.24 -10.22
N ILE A 146 -12.46 22.15 -9.53
CA ILE A 146 -13.36 21.03 -9.24
C ILE A 146 -13.84 21.11 -7.79
N GLU A 147 -15.14 21.15 -7.61
CA GLU A 147 -15.77 21.08 -6.29
C GLU A 147 -15.70 19.65 -5.74
N VAL A 148 -15.02 19.46 -4.61
CA VAL A 148 -14.88 18.17 -3.91
C VAL A 148 -15.04 18.41 -2.42
N GLU A 149 -15.23 17.33 -1.66
CA GLU A 149 -15.32 17.36 -0.20
C GLU A 149 -14.43 16.26 0.41
N GLU A 150 -14.19 16.35 1.72
CA GLU A 150 -13.42 15.33 2.44
C GLU A 150 -14.07 13.93 2.34
N GLY A 151 -13.22 12.90 2.34
CA GLY A 151 -13.64 11.51 2.24
C GLY A 151 -13.83 11.00 0.81
N ALA A 152 -13.71 11.86 -0.20
CA ALA A 152 -13.68 11.43 -1.60
C ALA A 152 -12.56 10.41 -1.84
N LEU A 153 -12.87 9.35 -2.61
CA LEU A 153 -11.90 8.32 -2.96
C LEU A 153 -11.10 8.77 -4.18
N ILE A 154 -9.78 8.76 -4.06
CA ILE A 154 -8.85 9.03 -5.15
C ILE A 154 -8.26 7.69 -5.61
N LEU A 155 -8.54 7.30 -6.86
CA LEU A 155 -7.83 6.23 -7.54
C LEU A 155 -6.68 6.85 -8.33
N ARG A 156 -5.46 6.57 -7.89
CA ARG A 156 -4.25 7.09 -8.50
C ARG A 156 -3.74 6.11 -9.56
N ALA A 157 -3.88 6.52 -10.81
CA ALA A 157 -3.47 5.77 -11.98
C ALA A 157 -2.00 6.07 -12.37
N LEU A 158 -1.58 5.49 -13.51
CA LEU A 158 -0.25 5.72 -14.09
C LEU A 158 -0.05 7.21 -14.38
N MET A 159 1.21 7.64 -14.43
CA MET A 159 1.60 9.00 -14.80
C MET A 159 1.01 10.12 -13.93
N ASN A 160 0.60 9.80 -12.70
CA ASN A 160 -0.04 10.74 -11.75
C ASN A 160 -1.37 11.28 -12.26
N GLU A 161 -2.11 10.49 -13.05
CA GLU A 161 -3.53 10.72 -13.23
C GLU A 161 -4.27 10.28 -11.95
N GLU A 162 -5.19 11.10 -11.48
CA GLU A 162 -6.00 10.82 -10.30
C GLU A 162 -7.48 10.92 -10.67
N ARG A 163 -8.22 9.85 -10.36
CA ARG A 163 -9.65 9.76 -10.59
C ARG A 163 -10.37 9.94 -9.27
N ILE A 164 -11.22 10.95 -9.20
CA ILE A 164 -11.93 11.36 -7.99
C ILE A 164 -13.33 10.76 -8.02
N TYR A 165 -13.65 9.98 -6.99
CA TYR A 165 -14.95 9.33 -6.83
C TYR A 165 -15.72 9.95 -5.65
N VAL A 166 -16.97 10.32 -5.93
CA VAL A 166 -17.99 10.71 -4.95
C VAL A 166 -19.25 9.89 -5.22
N PRO A 167 -19.42 8.76 -4.53
CA PRO A 167 -19.29 7.37 -5.03
C PRO A 167 -19.17 7.08 -6.55
N ARG A 168 -19.58 7.98 -7.44
CA ARG A 168 -19.41 7.89 -8.89
C ARG A 168 -18.19 8.69 -9.32
N LEU A 169 -17.64 8.38 -10.50
CA LEU A 169 -16.51 9.12 -11.06
C LEU A 169 -16.90 10.57 -11.32
N LYS A 170 -16.42 11.48 -10.48
CA LYS A 170 -16.67 12.92 -10.60
C LYS A 170 -15.67 13.57 -11.54
N ALA A 171 -14.39 13.28 -11.39
CA ALA A 171 -13.36 13.95 -12.17
C ALA A 171 -12.12 13.08 -12.40
N ILE A 172 -11.35 13.44 -13.42
CA ILE A 172 -10.01 12.94 -13.68
C ILE A 172 -9.09 14.14 -13.79
N ILE A 173 -8.08 14.21 -12.93
CA ILE A 173 -7.06 15.26 -12.94
C ILE A 173 -5.69 14.67 -13.25
N SER A 174 -4.82 15.49 -13.84
CA SER A 174 -3.43 15.16 -14.11
C SER A 174 -2.51 15.95 -13.20
N LYS A 175 -1.61 15.25 -12.50
CA LYS A 175 -0.49 15.80 -11.73
C LYS A 175 0.84 15.29 -12.27
N ARG A 176 0.92 15.13 -13.60
CA ARG A 176 2.10 14.55 -14.27
C ARG A 176 3.35 15.39 -13.97
N ILE A 177 4.44 14.71 -13.60
CA ILE A 177 5.73 15.38 -13.34
C ILE A 177 6.21 16.07 -14.63
N GLY A 178 6.58 17.34 -14.51
CA GLY A 178 7.03 18.17 -15.62
C GLY A 178 5.91 18.82 -16.44
N SER A 179 4.65 18.68 -16.03
CA SER A 179 3.50 19.33 -16.67
C SER A 179 2.74 20.18 -15.65
N GLU A 180 2.01 21.18 -16.14
CA GLU A 180 1.06 21.93 -15.32
C GLU A 180 -0.11 21.02 -14.89
N PRO A 181 -0.64 21.18 -13.66
CA PRO A 181 -1.82 20.45 -13.24
C PRO A 181 -3.00 20.78 -14.14
N SER A 182 -3.78 19.77 -14.53
CA SER A 182 -4.90 19.97 -15.44
C SER A 182 -6.07 19.03 -15.15
N VAL A 183 -7.26 19.42 -15.62
CA VAL A 183 -8.45 18.57 -15.62
C VAL A 183 -8.54 17.85 -16.97
N ILE A 184 -8.65 16.53 -16.93
CA ILE A 184 -8.86 15.68 -18.11
C ILE A 184 -10.36 15.46 -18.34
N TYR A 185 -11.10 15.28 -17.25
CA TYR A 185 -12.54 15.00 -17.27
C TYR A 185 -13.19 15.55 -16.02
N GLU A 186 -14.40 16.06 -16.14
CA GLU A 186 -15.27 16.42 -15.04
C GLU A 186 -16.72 16.11 -15.39
N ASN A 187 -17.47 15.61 -14.42
CA ASN A 187 -18.90 15.46 -14.45
C ASN A 187 -19.54 16.40 -13.42
N SER A 188 -20.01 17.54 -13.89
CA SER A 188 -20.63 18.58 -13.05
C SER A 188 -21.99 18.20 -12.47
N GLU A 189 -22.64 17.14 -12.98
CA GLU A 189 -23.90 16.63 -12.41
C GLU A 189 -23.68 15.90 -11.08
N ILE A 190 -22.46 15.42 -10.83
CA ILE A 190 -22.10 14.77 -9.57
C ILE A 190 -21.70 15.85 -8.58
N LYS A 191 -22.59 16.12 -7.61
CA LYS A 191 -22.33 17.05 -6.52
C LYS A 191 -21.21 16.54 -5.62
N ALA A 192 -20.44 17.47 -5.06
CA ALA A 192 -19.53 17.13 -3.99
C ALA A 192 -20.32 16.72 -2.75
N GLU A 193 -19.81 15.74 -2.01
CA GLU A 193 -20.45 15.21 -0.81
C GLU A 193 -19.35 14.78 0.16
N ARG A 194 -19.47 15.24 1.41
CA ARG A 194 -18.59 14.82 2.48
C ARG A 194 -18.91 13.39 2.87
N ILE A 195 -17.89 12.55 2.96
CA ILE A 195 -18.01 11.16 3.37
C ILE A 195 -17.28 10.99 4.69
N GLU A 196 -18.02 10.62 5.74
CA GLU A 196 -17.53 10.64 7.12
C GLU A 196 -16.41 9.63 7.37
N LEU A 197 -15.20 10.13 7.64
CA LEU A 197 -14.01 9.31 7.88
C LEU A 197 -14.15 8.41 9.11
N GLY A 198 -14.82 8.90 10.17
CA GLY A 198 -15.05 8.13 11.38
C GLY A 198 -15.92 6.88 11.13
N GLU A 199 -17.01 7.05 10.39
CA GLU A 199 -17.85 5.92 9.98
C GLU A 199 -17.11 5.00 9.01
N MET A 200 -16.34 5.56 8.07
CA MET A 200 -15.50 4.79 7.16
C MET A 200 -14.51 3.89 7.91
N ILE A 201 -13.88 4.38 8.98
CA ILE A 201 -13.01 3.58 9.84
C ILE A 201 -13.79 2.44 10.49
N GLU A 202 -14.95 2.71 11.08
CA GLU A 202 -15.74 1.70 11.80
C GLU A 202 -16.27 0.61 10.86
N ARG A 203 -16.81 0.99 9.69
CA ARG A 203 -17.29 0.04 8.68
C ARG A 203 -16.17 -0.86 8.13
N ASN A 204 -14.95 -0.34 8.04
CA ASN A 204 -13.78 -1.08 7.55
C ASN A 204 -12.97 -1.79 8.64
N LYS A 205 -13.34 -1.64 9.91
CA LYS A 205 -12.55 -2.11 11.07
C LYS A 205 -12.17 -3.59 10.97
N LYS A 206 -13.15 -4.47 10.69
CA LYS A 206 -12.90 -5.93 10.58
C LYS A 206 -11.90 -6.27 9.47
N PHE A 207 -11.97 -5.55 8.35
CA PHE A 207 -11.04 -5.73 7.22
C PHE A 207 -9.63 -5.29 7.60
N LEU A 208 -9.51 -4.11 8.22
CA LEU A 208 -8.23 -3.57 8.68
C LEU A 208 -7.59 -4.41 9.79
N GLU A 209 -8.38 -4.95 10.72
CA GLU A 209 -7.90 -5.88 11.75
C GLU A 209 -7.43 -7.21 11.15
N ALA A 210 -8.08 -7.70 10.09
CA ALA A 210 -7.59 -8.88 9.37
C ALA A 210 -6.23 -8.61 8.70
N LEU A 211 -6.09 -7.47 8.01
CA LEU A 211 -4.81 -7.03 7.46
C LEU A 211 -3.73 -6.89 8.56
N GLU A 212 -4.08 -6.28 9.70
CA GLU A 212 -3.18 -6.17 10.84
C GLU A 212 -2.69 -7.54 11.29
N ARG A 213 -3.58 -8.52 11.54
CA ARG A 213 -3.18 -9.86 11.98
C ARG A 213 -2.21 -10.53 11.01
N ILE A 214 -2.47 -10.42 9.71
CA ILE A 214 -1.58 -10.94 8.65
C ILE A 214 -0.19 -10.28 8.73
N SER A 215 -0.15 -8.96 8.89
CA SER A 215 1.09 -8.19 9.01
C SER A 215 1.85 -8.49 10.29
N LEU A 216 1.18 -8.57 11.44
CA LEU A 216 1.80 -8.91 12.73
C LEU A 216 2.41 -10.31 12.71
N ARG A 217 1.68 -11.29 12.17
CA ARG A 217 2.19 -12.66 11.98
C ARG A 217 3.43 -12.66 11.11
N PHE A 218 3.38 -11.98 9.96
CA PHE A 218 4.52 -11.90 9.06
C PHE A 218 5.75 -11.26 9.71
N ILE A 219 5.59 -10.19 10.50
CA ILE A 219 6.68 -9.58 11.25
C ILE A 219 7.28 -10.59 12.23
N ARG A 220 6.45 -11.25 13.05
CA ARG A 220 6.92 -12.25 14.03
C ARG A 220 7.65 -13.44 13.40
N GLU A 221 7.22 -13.87 12.21
CA GLU A 221 7.85 -14.99 11.50
C GLU A 221 9.17 -14.63 10.81
N ASN A 222 9.40 -13.35 10.50
CA ASN A 222 10.51 -12.94 9.63
C ASN A 222 11.46 -11.94 10.28
N ALA A 223 11.13 -11.37 11.43
CA ALA A 223 12.03 -10.52 12.18
C ALA A 223 12.99 -11.37 13.03
N GLU A 224 14.26 -11.02 12.93
CA GLU A 224 15.37 -11.67 13.62
C GLU A 224 16.20 -10.58 14.31
N GLY A 225 16.72 -10.88 15.50
CA GLY A 225 17.62 -10.00 16.23
C GLY A 225 17.02 -8.65 16.64
N ALA A 226 17.88 -7.64 16.74
CA ALA A 226 17.43 -6.27 17.00
C ALA A 226 16.69 -5.69 15.79
N VAL A 227 15.55 -5.04 16.05
CA VAL A 227 14.64 -4.56 15.00
C VAL A 227 14.59 -3.04 14.95
N GLY A 228 14.88 -2.50 13.76
CA GLY A 228 14.74 -1.09 13.44
C GLY A 228 13.61 -0.84 12.44
N VAL A 229 13.02 0.34 12.50
CA VAL A 229 12.00 0.79 11.55
C VAL A 229 12.45 2.12 10.96
N PRO A 230 12.84 2.19 9.67
CA PRO A 230 13.12 3.45 9.01
C PRO A 230 11.85 4.31 8.97
N PHE A 231 11.80 5.34 9.80
CA PHE A 231 10.63 6.18 10.01
C PHE A 231 10.88 7.58 9.48
N SER A 232 10.26 7.88 8.34
CA SER A 232 10.46 9.13 7.60
C SER A 232 9.32 10.15 7.79
N GLY A 233 8.45 9.95 8.79
CA GLY A 233 7.23 10.74 8.99
C GLY A 233 6.09 10.48 7.99
N GLY A 234 6.28 9.57 7.03
CA GLY A 234 5.23 9.22 6.06
C GLY A 234 4.16 8.28 6.65
N LYS A 235 2.96 8.27 6.06
CA LYS A 235 1.86 7.37 6.46
C LYS A 235 2.26 5.89 6.43
N ASP A 236 3.06 5.52 5.42
CA ASP A 236 3.48 4.14 5.16
C ASP A 236 4.52 3.66 6.19
N SER A 237 5.49 4.52 6.53
CA SER A 237 6.48 4.22 7.57
C SER A 237 5.88 4.29 8.97
N LEU A 238 4.87 5.14 9.20
CA LEU A 238 4.10 5.14 10.45
C LEU A 238 3.33 3.82 10.64
N ALA A 239 2.62 3.33 9.61
CA ALA A 239 1.93 2.04 9.71
C ALA A 239 2.90 0.89 10.01
N ALA A 240 4.06 0.87 9.36
CA ALA A 240 5.12 -0.11 9.65
C ALA A 240 5.61 -0.01 11.11
N LEU A 241 5.79 1.20 11.64
CA LEU A 241 6.22 1.42 13.02
C LEU A 241 5.17 0.93 14.03
N ILE A 242 3.90 1.28 13.85
CA ILE A 242 2.79 0.83 14.70
C ILE A 242 2.69 -0.71 14.68
N LEU A 243 2.74 -1.31 13.49
CA LEU A 243 2.69 -2.77 13.33
C LEU A 243 3.88 -3.45 14.03
N SER A 244 5.09 -2.89 13.89
CA SER A 244 6.30 -3.46 14.50
C SER A 244 6.24 -3.41 16.02
N LYS A 245 5.84 -2.25 16.60
CA LYS A 245 5.64 -2.09 18.05
C LYS A 245 4.61 -3.09 18.58
N ARG A 246 3.50 -3.29 17.87
CA ARG A 246 2.45 -4.25 18.27
C ARG A 246 2.85 -5.71 18.07
N ALA A 247 3.72 -6.00 17.11
CA ALA A 247 4.18 -7.35 16.82
C ALA A 247 5.21 -7.85 17.83
N LEU A 248 6.17 -6.98 18.18
CA LEU A 248 7.41 -7.35 18.87
C LEU A 248 7.63 -6.64 20.22
N GLY A 249 6.97 -5.50 20.46
CA GLY A 249 7.14 -4.70 21.67
C GLY A 249 8.43 -3.87 21.68
N ASP A 250 9.59 -4.52 21.54
CA ASP A 250 10.90 -3.87 21.51
C ASP A 250 11.37 -3.64 20.06
N VAL A 251 11.30 -2.38 19.62
CA VAL A 251 11.70 -1.92 18.30
C VAL A 251 12.20 -0.49 18.41
N ARG A 252 13.11 -0.08 17.51
CA ARG A 252 13.60 1.29 17.43
C ARG A 252 13.14 1.97 16.15
N ALA A 253 12.75 3.24 16.23
CA ALA A 253 12.51 4.07 15.06
C ALA A 253 13.84 4.69 14.61
N ILE A 254 14.13 4.66 13.31
CA ILE A 254 15.34 5.24 12.73
C ILE A 254 14.93 6.38 11.79
N TYR A 255 15.26 7.62 12.15
CA TYR A 255 15.02 8.79 11.33
C TYR A 255 16.34 9.32 10.76
N ILE A 256 16.39 9.46 9.43
CA ILE A 256 17.55 10.06 8.74
C ILE A 256 17.16 11.48 8.35
N ARG A 257 17.53 12.43 9.21
CA ARG A 257 17.25 13.86 9.08
C ARG A 257 18.05 14.46 7.94
N THR A 258 17.40 15.30 7.14
CA THR A 258 18.09 16.17 6.17
C THR A 258 17.66 17.61 6.24
N ASN A 259 18.53 18.50 5.75
CA ASN A 259 18.26 19.92 5.57
C ASN A 259 17.20 20.25 4.49
N TYR A 260 16.51 19.24 3.94
CA TYR A 260 15.46 19.40 2.94
C TYR A 260 14.26 18.48 3.20
N ASP A 261 14.09 17.96 4.41
CA ASP A 261 12.83 17.28 4.74
C ASP A 261 11.65 18.26 4.66
N PHE A 262 10.44 17.73 4.52
CA PHE A 262 9.25 18.56 4.44
C PHE A 262 8.99 19.30 5.76
N PRO A 263 8.29 20.45 5.74
CA PRO A 263 7.93 21.18 6.95
C PRO A 263 7.26 20.27 8.00
N LYS A 264 7.58 20.49 9.28
CA LYS A 264 7.07 19.72 10.44
C LYS A 264 7.46 18.24 10.50
N THR A 265 8.31 17.72 9.60
CA THR A 265 8.68 16.30 9.59
C THR A 265 9.33 15.86 10.89
N GLU A 266 10.31 16.62 11.37
CA GLU A 266 11.05 16.28 12.59
C GLU A 266 10.15 16.31 13.84
N GLU A 267 9.41 17.40 14.04
CA GLU A 267 8.43 17.53 15.13
C GLU A 267 7.42 16.38 15.14
N TYR A 268 6.88 16.05 13.97
CA TYR A 268 5.93 14.95 13.81
C TYR A 268 6.56 13.58 14.13
N VAL A 269 7.79 13.33 13.69
CA VAL A 269 8.51 12.09 13.98
C VAL A 269 8.73 11.93 15.48
N GLU A 270 9.18 12.97 16.16
CA GLU A 270 9.41 12.97 17.60
C GLU A 270 8.11 12.76 18.38
N GLU A 271 7.04 13.45 18.01
CA GLU A 271 5.73 13.32 18.66
C GLU A 271 5.19 11.89 18.54
N VAL A 272 5.24 11.31 17.33
CA VAL A 272 4.80 9.94 17.08
C VAL A 272 5.59 8.95 17.94
N CYS A 273 6.92 9.05 17.96
CA CYS A 273 7.76 8.12 18.71
C CYS A 273 7.50 8.22 20.21
N ARG A 274 7.32 9.44 20.73
CA ARG A 274 6.94 9.70 22.13
C ARG A 274 5.57 9.09 22.46
N LYS A 275 4.56 9.31 21.61
CA LYS A 275 3.20 8.78 21.80
C LYS A 275 3.16 7.25 21.73
N LEU A 276 3.96 6.65 20.85
CA LEU A 276 4.03 5.20 20.68
C LEU A 276 4.92 4.50 21.74
N GLY A 277 5.75 5.26 22.47
CA GLY A 277 6.73 4.71 23.40
C GLY A 277 7.80 3.88 22.68
N VAL A 278 8.34 4.45 21.60
CA VAL A 278 9.44 3.86 20.82
C VAL A 278 10.66 4.76 20.89
N GLU A 279 11.83 4.16 21.11
CA GLU A 279 13.12 4.85 21.04
C GLU A 279 13.36 5.37 19.62
N LEU A 280 13.71 6.66 19.52
CA LEU A 280 14.04 7.32 18.26
C LEU A 280 15.56 7.47 18.16
N ILE A 281 16.14 6.82 17.15
CA ILE A 281 17.54 7.01 16.75
C ILE A 281 17.55 7.95 15.55
N THR A 282 18.30 9.04 15.67
CA THR A 282 18.44 10.02 14.60
C THR A 282 19.83 9.94 13.99
N GLY A 283 19.90 9.64 12.69
CA GLY A 283 21.07 9.89 11.86
C GLY A 283 20.88 11.19 11.08
N GLU A 284 21.97 11.90 10.79
CA GLU A 284 21.92 13.15 10.03
C GLU A 284 22.69 13.05 8.72
N VAL A 285 22.14 13.65 7.68
CA VAL A 285 22.84 13.83 6.41
C VAL A 285 22.49 15.19 5.80
N SER A 286 23.51 15.98 5.52
CA SER A 286 23.36 17.27 4.86
C SER A 286 23.54 17.13 3.36
N PHE A 287 22.58 17.67 2.61
CA PHE A 287 22.60 17.72 1.16
C PHE A 287 23.18 19.04 0.70
N ASP A 288 24.35 18.99 0.06
CA ASP A 288 24.96 20.16 -0.55
C ASP A 288 24.60 20.26 -2.04
N VAL A 289 23.50 20.98 -2.29
CA VAL A 289 23.02 21.26 -3.65
C VAL A 289 23.93 22.22 -4.42
N SER A 290 24.79 23.00 -3.74
CA SER A 290 25.71 23.92 -4.40
C SER A 290 26.84 23.15 -5.09
N THR A 291 27.29 22.06 -4.47
CA THR A 291 28.30 21.16 -5.03
C THR A 291 27.71 20.18 -6.05
N HIS A 292 26.54 19.59 -5.77
CA HIS A 292 26.01 18.48 -6.59
C HIS A 292 24.94 18.90 -7.61
N GLY A 293 24.45 20.14 -7.53
CA GLY A 293 23.22 20.55 -8.21
C GLY A 293 21.97 19.87 -7.63
N LEU A 294 20.79 20.23 -8.17
CA LEU A 294 19.54 19.56 -7.79
C LEU A 294 19.54 18.10 -8.27
N PRO A 295 19.06 17.14 -7.45
CA PRO A 295 18.98 15.75 -7.86
C PRO A 295 18.01 15.59 -9.05
N THR A 296 18.32 14.65 -9.94
CA THR A 296 17.50 14.33 -11.12
C THR A 296 17.03 12.88 -11.09
N HIS A 297 16.14 12.49 -12.00
CA HIS A 297 15.76 11.08 -12.11
C HIS A 297 16.94 10.17 -12.48
N GLN A 298 17.94 10.71 -13.19
CA GLN A 298 19.14 10.01 -13.63
C GLN A 298 20.28 10.09 -12.60
N ASN A 299 20.34 11.16 -11.80
CA ASN A 299 21.36 11.35 -10.77
C ASN A 299 20.71 11.61 -9.41
N ARG A 300 20.49 10.54 -8.65
CA ARG A 300 19.87 10.55 -7.31
C ARG A 300 20.91 10.44 -6.19
N TRP A 301 21.96 11.26 -6.24
CA TRP A 301 23.02 11.31 -5.22
C TRP A 301 22.48 11.38 -3.79
N CYS A 302 21.39 12.15 -3.58
CA CYS A 302 20.73 12.30 -2.28
C CYS A 302 20.17 10.98 -1.72
N THR A 303 19.81 10.02 -2.58
CA THR A 303 19.34 8.70 -2.16
C THR A 303 20.50 7.83 -1.69
N ALA A 304 21.65 7.91 -2.37
CA ALA A 304 22.86 7.19 -1.97
C ALA A 304 23.35 7.69 -0.59
N MET A 305 23.40 9.01 -0.38
CA MET A 305 23.78 9.58 0.91
C MET A 305 22.81 9.20 2.04
N LYS A 306 21.48 9.22 1.80
CA LYS A 306 20.49 8.74 2.79
C LYS A 306 20.68 7.26 3.12
N LEU A 307 20.99 6.44 2.11
CA LEU A 307 21.20 5.00 2.30
C LEU A 307 22.48 4.71 3.09
N GLU A 308 23.55 5.47 2.84
CA GLU A 308 24.81 5.37 3.59
C GLU A 308 24.63 5.78 5.06
N ALA A 309 23.94 6.89 5.31
CA ALA A 309 23.60 7.31 6.67
C ALA A 309 22.74 6.28 7.40
N LEU A 310 21.72 5.71 6.72
CA LEU A 310 20.92 4.62 7.29
C LEU A 310 21.78 3.40 7.62
N LYS A 311 22.68 3.00 6.71
CA LYS A 311 23.56 1.85 6.93
C LYS A 311 24.47 2.08 8.15
N LYS A 312 25.05 3.26 8.29
CA LYS A 312 25.88 3.62 9.44
C LYS A 312 25.12 3.44 10.76
N VAL A 313 23.90 3.99 10.85
CA VAL A 313 23.06 3.84 12.05
C VAL A 313 22.72 2.38 12.31
N VAL A 314 22.36 1.63 11.27
CA VAL A 314 22.04 0.19 11.38
C VAL A 314 23.22 -0.62 11.92
N ASP A 315 24.43 -0.34 11.43
CA ASP A 315 25.66 -1.02 11.85
C ASP A 315 26.04 -0.64 13.30
N GLU A 316 25.94 0.64 13.67
CA GLU A 316 26.24 1.14 15.02
C GLU A 316 25.28 0.60 16.09
N GLU A 317 24.00 0.48 15.74
CA GLU A 317 22.92 0.03 16.63
C GLU A 317 22.72 -1.50 16.62
N GLY A 318 23.51 -2.22 15.81
CA GLY A 318 23.44 -3.67 15.68
C GLY A 318 22.08 -4.17 15.16
N ILE A 319 21.41 -3.40 14.29
CA ILE A 319 20.08 -3.73 13.79
C ILE A 319 20.15 -4.84 12.74
N GLU A 320 19.60 -6.01 13.06
CA GLU A 320 19.62 -7.18 12.19
C GLU A 320 18.45 -7.20 11.21
N THR A 321 17.28 -6.69 11.63
CA THR A 321 16.09 -6.58 10.79
C THR A 321 15.56 -5.15 10.70
N LEU A 322 15.29 -4.70 9.47
CA LEU A 322 14.53 -3.50 9.18
C LEU A 322 13.10 -3.83 8.74
N VAL A 323 12.11 -3.27 9.43
CA VAL A 323 10.72 -3.31 8.99
C VAL A 323 10.41 -2.05 8.19
N VAL A 324 10.11 -2.19 6.90
CA VAL A 324 10.03 -1.07 5.97
C VAL A 324 8.61 -0.88 5.42
N GLY A 325 8.11 0.36 5.48
CA GLY A 325 6.83 0.76 4.89
C GLY A 325 6.86 0.85 3.35
N ASP A 326 7.04 -0.27 2.68
CA ASP A 326 7.07 -0.39 1.21
C ASP A 326 5.78 -1.01 0.69
N ARG A 327 5.18 -0.43 -0.36
CA ARG A 327 3.94 -0.94 -0.98
C ARG A 327 4.04 -1.13 -2.49
N ASP A 328 3.30 -2.12 -2.99
CA ASP A 328 3.18 -2.43 -4.42
C ASP A 328 2.71 -1.22 -5.24
N GLY A 329 1.75 -0.45 -4.71
CA GLY A 329 1.12 0.68 -5.40
C GLY A 329 1.98 1.92 -5.55
N GLU A 330 3.14 1.98 -4.91
CA GLU A 330 4.01 3.15 -4.99
C GLU A 330 4.83 3.20 -6.29
N SER A 331 5.24 2.05 -6.83
CA SER A 331 5.95 1.97 -8.11
C SER A 331 6.10 0.52 -8.58
N ARG A 332 6.28 0.35 -9.89
CA ARG A 332 6.64 -0.95 -10.50
C ARG A 332 7.88 -1.60 -9.89
N VAL A 333 8.86 -0.81 -9.46
CA VAL A 333 10.08 -1.33 -8.82
C VAL A 333 9.76 -1.93 -7.45
N ARG A 334 8.93 -1.26 -6.63
CA ARG A 334 8.51 -1.74 -5.31
C ARG A 334 7.68 -3.01 -5.41
N ARG A 335 6.73 -3.04 -6.34
CA ARG A 335 5.91 -4.22 -6.63
C ARG A 335 6.71 -5.47 -7.01
N LYS A 336 7.81 -5.30 -7.75
CA LYS A 336 8.67 -6.41 -8.17
C LYS A 336 9.63 -6.93 -7.10
N ARG A 337 9.83 -6.19 -6.00
CA ARG A 337 10.63 -6.68 -4.86
C ARG A 337 9.89 -7.81 -4.16
N ASP A 338 10.62 -8.72 -3.55
CA ASP A 338 10.01 -9.75 -2.72
C ASP A 338 9.50 -9.14 -1.39
N PHE A 339 8.90 -9.98 -0.55
CA PHE A 339 8.43 -9.59 0.79
C PHE A 339 9.57 -9.47 1.80
N VAL A 340 10.69 -10.14 1.51
CA VAL A 340 11.91 -10.14 2.31
C VAL A 340 13.08 -9.94 1.36
N GLU A 341 13.96 -9.00 1.67
CA GLU A 341 15.14 -8.66 0.90
C GLU A 341 16.34 -8.52 1.84
N ARG A 342 17.56 -8.48 1.30
CA ARG A 342 18.76 -8.19 2.09
C ARG A 342 19.61 -7.13 1.39
N ARG A 343 19.41 -5.86 1.74
CA ARG A 343 20.09 -4.72 1.10
C ARG A 343 20.97 -3.96 2.08
N VAL A 344 20.38 -3.34 3.11
CA VAL A 344 21.13 -2.74 4.23
C VAL A 344 21.37 -3.80 5.30
N SER A 345 20.29 -4.33 5.85
CA SER A 345 20.24 -5.54 6.67
C SER A 345 19.12 -6.44 6.13
N ARG A 346 18.58 -7.35 6.94
CA ARG A 346 17.38 -8.11 6.56
C ARG A 346 16.20 -7.14 6.52
N GLU A 347 15.57 -6.95 5.36
CA GLU A 347 14.46 -6.03 5.21
C GLU A 347 13.15 -6.79 4.97
N ILE A 348 12.11 -6.46 5.72
CA ILE A 348 10.79 -7.09 5.60
C ILE A 348 9.70 -6.03 5.32
N PHE A 349 8.73 -6.36 4.46
CA PHE A 349 7.73 -5.41 3.96
C PHE A 349 6.29 -5.81 4.37
N PRO A 350 5.84 -5.48 5.60
CA PRO A 350 4.59 -6.00 6.15
C PRO A 350 3.32 -5.37 5.57
N ILE A 351 3.42 -4.25 4.88
CA ILE A 351 2.27 -3.55 4.28
C ILE A 351 2.28 -3.60 2.76
N LYS A 352 3.11 -4.49 2.17
CA LYS A 352 3.36 -4.53 0.73
C LYS A 352 2.09 -4.56 -0.14
N HIS A 353 1.07 -5.26 0.34
CA HIS A 353 -0.21 -5.46 -0.32
C HIS A 353 -1.32 -4.53 0.17
N TRP A 354 -0.99 -3.42 0.84
CA TRP A 354 -1.96 -2.42 1.28
C TRP A 354 -2.04 -1.28 0.25
N SER A 355 -3.21 -0.63 0.13
CA SER A 355 -3.34 0.64 -0.56
C SER A 355 -3.06 1.82 0.37
N GLY A 356 -2.84 3.01 -0.19
CA GLY A 356 -2.74 4.25 0.59
C GLY A 356 -3.97 4.50 1.45
N ALA A 357 -5.16 4.17 0.93
CA ALA A 357 -6.44 4.24 1.63
C ALA A 357 -6.46 3.33 2.87
N MET A 358 -6.02 2.08 2.74
CA MET A 358 -5.90 1.14 3.87
C MET A 358 -4.95 1.67 4.94
N VAL A 359 -3.81 2.23 4.52
CA VAL A 359 -2.83 2.82 5.45
C VAL A 359 -3.42 4.03 6.18
N GLN A 360 -4.09 4.94 5.49
CA GLN A 360 -4.72 6.12 6.11
C GLN A 360 -5.74 5.70 7.17
N LEU A 361 -6.69 4.83 6.82
CA LEU A 361 -7.72 4.38 7.75
C LEU A 361 -7.12 3.59 8.91
N TYR A 362 -6.10 2.74 8.67
CA TYR A 362 -5.43 1.99 9.73
C TYR A 362 -4.73 2.89 10.75
N VAL A 363 -3.99 3.90 10.28
CA VAL A 363 -3.29 4.85 11.15
C VAL A 363 -4.29 5.59 12.04
N MET A 364 -5.38 6.10 11.45
CA MET A 364 -6.45 6.78 12.20
C MET A 364 -7.20 5.83 13.14
N MET A 365 -7.49 4.59 12.72
CA MET A 365 -8.09 3.55 13.56
C MET A 365 -7.22 3.22 14.78
N ARG A 366 -5.90 3.41 14.68
CA ARG A 366 -4.95 3.21 15.79
C ARG A 366 -4.75 4.48 16.63
N GLY A 367 -5.53 5.53 16.39
CA GLY A 367 -5.52 6.77 17.17
C GLY A 367 -4.34 7.68 16.86
N PHE A 368 -3.70 7.52 15.69
CA PHE A 368 -2.63 8.40 15.22
C PHE A 368 -3.15 9.33 14.14
N GLU A 369 -2.65 10.56 14.17
CA GLU A 369 -2.91 11.52 13.11
C GLU A 369 -1.96 11.26 11.93
N LEU A 370 -2.38 11.66 10.74
CA LEU A 370 -1.49 11.71 9.59
C LEU A 370 -0.60 12.94 9.68
N HIS A 371 0.59 12.86 9.09
CA HIS A 371 1.47 14.02 8.99
C HIS A 371 0.73 15.21 8.34
N PRO A 372 0.85 16.44 8.88
CA PRO A 372 0.12 17.62 8.41
C PRO A 372 0.15 17.86 6.90
N MET A 373 1.25 17.54 6.20
CA MET A 373 1.36 17.73 4.76
C MET A 373 0.39 16.86 3.94
N TYR A 374 -0.14 15.76 4.49
CA TYR A 374 -1.23 15.01 3.86
C TYR A 374 -2.54 15.81 3.86
N LEU A 375 -2.77 16.65 4.88
CA LEU A 375 -3.94 17.53 4.99
C LEU A 375 -3.84 18.76 4.08
N GLU A 376 -2.65 19.03 3.54
CA GLU A 376 -2.37 20.06 2.54
C GLU A 376 -2.49 19.54 1.10
N GLY A 377 -2.83 18.27 0.91
CA GLY A 377 -3.08 17.67 -0.40
C GLY A 377 -1.89 16.90 -0.99
N LEU A 378 -0.86 16.61 -0.21
CA LEU A 378 0.24 15.75 -0.65
C LEU A 378 -0.13 14.27 -0.53
N TYR A 379 0.15 13.49 -1.57
CA TYR A 379 0.01 12.02 -1.54
C TYR A 379 1.23 11.32 -0.92
N ARG A 380 2.40 11.95 -1.00
CA ARG A 380 3.68 11.44 -0.53
C ARG A 380 4.49 12.54 0.15
N ILE A 381 5.20 12.15 1.21
CA ILE A 381 6.16 12.99 1.93
C ILE A 381 7.59 12.54 1.59
N GLY A 382 8.52 13.50 1.57
CA GLY A 382 9.92 13.25 1.22
C GLY A 382 10.76 14.50 1.41
N CYS A 383 11.64 14.78 0.44
CA CYS A 383 12.50 15.96 0.47
C CYS A 383 12.04 17.01 -0.54
N THR A 384 12.14 18.30 -0.18
CA THR A 384 11.69 19.45 -0.99
C THR A 384 12.47 19.64 -2.28
N ILE A 385 13.68 19.07 -2.39
CA ILE A 385 14.50 19.09 -3.61
C ILE A 385 14.28 17.88 -4.52
N CYS A 386 13.33 17.00 -4.23
CA CYS A 386 13.17 15.74 -4.94
C CYS A 386 12.75 15.96 -6.42
N PRO A 387 13.39 15.31 -7.41
CA PRO A 387 13.00 15.44 -8.82
C PRO A 387 11.64 14.84 -9.12
N SER A 388 11.10 14.03 -8.21
CA SER A 388 9.78 13.40 -8.36
C SER A 388 8.62 14.26 -7.87
N LEU A 389 8.87 15.50 -7.43
CA LEU A 389 7.81 16.47 -7.16
C LEU A 389 7.21 16.96 -8.47
N SER A 390 5.91 16.75 -8.64
CA SER A 390 5.15 17.41 -9.69
C SER A 390 4.95 18.89 -9.37
N LYS A 391 4.37 19.62 -10.32
CA LYS A 391 4.01 21.03 -10.13
C LYS A 391 2.98 21.20 -9.01
N TRP A 392 2.07 20.24 -8.82
CA TRP A 392 1.11 20.23 -7.71
C TRP A 392 1.81 20.25 -6.35
N GLU A 393 2.73 19.32 -6.09
CA GLU A 393 3.42 19.28 -4.80
C GLU A 393 4.26 20.54 -4.55
N LYS A 394 4.82 21.14 -5.61
CA LYS A 394 5.56 22.40 -5.49
C LYS A 394 4.66 23.58 -5.13
N ILE A 395 3.46 23.67 -5.71
CA ILE A 395 2.47 24.70 -5.36
C ILE A 395 2.10 24.56 -3.87
N VAL A 396 1.81 23.34 -3.42
CA VAL A 396 1.50 23.08 -2.01
C VAL A 396 2.65 23.54 -1.11
N LEU A 397 3.88 23.10 -1.39
CA LEU A 397 5.07 23.43 -0.58
C LEU A 397 5.46 24.92 -0.60
N GLN A 398 4.98 25.72 -1.55
CA GLN A 398 5.23 27.17 -1.57
C GLN A 398 4.29 27.96 -0.66
N GLU A 399 3.22 27.32 -0.20
CA GLU A 399 2.12 27.94 0.54
C GLU A 399 2.04 27.45 2.00
N VAL A 400 3.02 26.65 2.45
CA VAL A 400 3.20 26.16 3.83
C VAL A 400 4.62 26.46 4.26
#